data_AF-A0A6N9Z3K4-F1
#
_entry.id   AF-A0A6N9Z3K4-F1
#
_cell.length_a   1.000
_cell.length_b   1.000
_cell.length_c   1.000
_cell.angle_alpha   90.00
_cell.angle_beta   90.00
_cell.angle_gamma   90.00
#
_symmetry.space_group_name_H-M   'P 1'
#
loop_
_entity.id
_entity.type
_entity.pdbx_description
1 polymer ?
#
loop_
_entity_poly.entity_id
_entity_poly.type
_entity_poly.pdbx_seq_one_letter_code
_entity_poly.pdbx_strand_id
1 'polypeptide(L)'
;MTEHTPPQQRFDANLRSLKAGYAPLTQLALRKATVIHDTGGHGTRSTAPVPMNLGAWQFQQDIDKLVRTMTKAARLHPHHAMDTTDLLTGIIHNQTHLTNRHDFPALAELVDQAAVRLDRMLNPPPGTKMIGWCPQCGYELRCDPLELASGYKACDQCHTTHKIKDIHRTSMAMIAIGGARGTAASISRLLTPWGINIKANTISHWGSRNVINPVSTDETGSPIYLVWDVWQASNRTGRGRKTQP
;
A
#
# COMPACT_ATOMS: atom_id res chain seq x y z
N MET A 1 15.73 20.90 -22.51
CA MET A 1 14.73 20.41 -23.48
C MET A 1 14.27 19.05 -22.98
N THR A 2 13.16 18.99 -22.26
CA THR A 2 12.56 17.73 -21.80
C THR A 2 11.81 17.11 -22.97
N GLU A 3 12.32 16.01 -23.53
CA GLU A 3 11.59 15.20 -24.51
C GLU A 3 10.21 14.83 -23.93
N HIS A 4 9.16 15.41 -24.49
CA HIS A 4 7.80 15.03 -24.14
C HIS A 4 7.46 13.74 -24.87
N THR A 5 7.63 12.60 -24.20
CA THR A 5 7.13 11.32 -24.69
C THR A 5 5.64 11.45 -25.02
N PRO A 6 5.20 11.16 -26.24
CA PRO A 6 3.79 11.18 -26.64
C PRO A 6 2.91 10.41 -25.64
N PRO A 7 1.71 10.91 -25.28
CA PRO A 7 0.83 10.27 -24.29
C PRO A 7 0.53 8.80 -24.59
N GLN A 8 0.41 8.45 -25.88
CA GLN A 8 0.19 7.07 -26.34
C GLN A 8 1.40 6.17 -26.11
N GLN A 9 2.63 6.67 -26.34
CA GLN A 9 3.86 5.92 -26.07
C GLN A 9 4.07 5.72 -24.57
N ARG A 10 3.75 6.73 -23.75
CA ARG A 10 3.77 6.61 -22.28
C ARG A 10 2.73 5.61 -21.79
N PHE A 11 1.51 5.65 -22.32
CA PHE A 11 0.45 4.70 -21.99
C PHE A 11 0.84 3.25 -22.30
N ASP A 12 1.39 3.00 -23.49
CA ASP A 12 1.88 1.69 -23.92
C ASP A 12 3.00 1.18 -23.00
N ALA A 13 4.00 2.03 -22.71
CA ALA A 13 5.07 1.71 -21.77
C ALA A 13 4.52 1.36 -20.37
N ASN A 14 3.58 2.15 -19.86
CA ASN A 14 2.97 1.93 -18.54
C ASN A 14 2.18 0.62 -18.48
N LEU A 15 1.43 0.26 -19.54
CA LEU A 15 0.75 -1.05 -19.61
C LEU A 15 1.73 -2.22 -19.57
N ARG A 16 2.86 -2.10 -20.27
CA ARG A 16 3.92 -3.13 -20.22
C ARG A 16 4.57 -3.21 -18.84
N SER A 17 4.83 -2.07 -18.19
CA SER A 17 5.34 -2.02 -16.82
C SER A 17 4.37 -2.68 -15.83
N LEU A 18 3.06 -2.38 -15.94
CA LEU A 18 2.03 -3.03 -15.13
C LEU A 18 2.03 -4.55 -15.33
N LYS A 19 2.08 -5.01 -16.58
CA LYS A 19 2.13 -6.45 -16.89
C LYS A 19 3.38 -7.12 -16.29
N ALA A 20 4.55 -6.52 -16.49
CA ALA A 20 5.82 -7.08 -16.01
C ALA A 20 5.90 -7.12 -14.47
N GLY A 21 5.42 -6.06 -13.81
CA GLY A 21 5.49 -5.96 -12.35
C GLY A 21 4.33 -6.63 -11.59
N TYR A 22 3.29 -7.11 -12.27
CA TYR A 22 2.11 -7.71 -11.62
C TYR A 22 2.45 -9.00 -10.84
N ALA A 23 3.30 -9.87 -11.40
CA ALA A 23 3.74 -11.08 -10.70
C ALA A 23 4.60 -10.75 -9.44
N PRO A 24 5.63 -9.88 -9.51
CA PRO A 24 6.32 -9.36 -8.33
C PRO A 24 5.39 -8.71 -7.30
N LEU A 25 4.38 -7.94 -7.74
CA LEU A 25 3.38 -7.35 -6.85
C LEU A 25 2.56 -8.41 -6.14
N THR A 26 2.12 -9.44 -6.86
CA THR A 26 1.37 -10.56 -6.29
C THR A 26 2.22 -11.29 -5.25
N GLN A 27 3.50 -11.53 -5.54
CA GLN A 27 4.44 -12.08 -4.56
C GLN A 27 4.61 -11.18 -3.35
N LEU A 28 4.65 -9.86 -3.53
CA LEU A 28 4.74 -8.87 -2.45
C LEU A 28 3.46 -8.83 -1.59
N ALA A 29 2.29 -8.89 -2.21
CA ALA A 29 0.98 -8.94 -1.57
C ALA A 29 0.82 -10.23 -0.75
N LEU A 30 1.19 -11.36 -1.36
CA LEU A 30 1.20 -12.68 -0.75
C LEU A 30 2.38 -12.89 0.20
N ARG A 31 3.33 -11.93 0.29
CA ARG A 31 4.60 -12.11 1.00
C ARG A 31 4.33 -12.36 2.47
N LYS A 32 4.31 -13.65 2.77
CA LYS A 32 4.61 -14.19 4.08
C LYS A 32 5.92 -13.52 4.52
N ALA A 33 5.93 -12.72 5.58
CA ALA A 33 7.13 -12.09 6.10
C ALA A 33 8.16 -13.15 6.55
N THR A 34 8.94 -13.67 5.61
CA THR A 34 10.13 -14.49 5.88
C THR A 34 11.34 -13.63 5.58
N VAL A 35 11.76 -12.86 6.57
CA VAL A 35 13.16 -12.41 6.65
C VAL A 35 13.84 -13.45 7.53
N ILE A 36 14.50 -14.41 6.89
CA ILE A 36 15.36 -15.38 7.56
C ILE A 36 16.60 -14.60 7.98
N HIS A 37 16.79 -14.42 9.29
CA HIS A 37 18.11 -14.24 9.85
C HIS A 37 18.52 -15.58 10.47
N ASP A 38 19.67 -16.07 10.05
CA ASP A 38 20.25 -17.31 10.50
C ASP A 38 20.79 -17.14 11.93
N THR A 39 20.19 -17.86 12.87
CA THR A 39 20.82 -18.30 14.13
C THR A 39 20.04 -19.53 14.59
N GLY A 40 20.72 -20.68 14.62
CA GLY A 40 20.12 -22.01 14.71
C GLY A 40 19.35 -22.34 16.00
N GLY A 41 18.77 -23.55 15.99
CA GLY A 41 18.19 -24.19 17.16
C GLY A 41 16.70 -24.53 17.01
N HIS A 42 16.45 -25.80 16.64
CA HIS A 42 15.29 -26.66 16.93
C HIS A 42 13.88 -26.07 17.14
N GLY A 43 12.93 -26.50 16.31
CA GLY A 43 11.49 -26.40 16.57
C GLY A 43 10.66 -26.38 15.29
N THR A 44 9.93 -27.46 15.03
CA THR A 44 8.93 -27.56 13.96
C THR A 44 7.85 -26.50 14.19
N ARG A 45 7.86 -25.46 13.35
CA ARG A 45 6.94 -24.31 13.45
C ARG A 45 5.68 -24.59 12.65
N SER A 46 4.56 -24.77 13.37
CA SER A 46 3.23 -24.58 12.80
C SER A 46 3.13 -23.15 12.25
N THR A 47 2.99 -23.02 10.94
CA THR A 47 2.93 -21.72 10.26
C THR A 47 1.52 -21.15 10.39
N ALA A 48 1.33 -20.24 11.34
CA ALA A 48 0.18 -19.34 11.32
C ALA A 48 0.08 -18.63 9.95
N PRO A 49 -1.12 -18.42 9.40
CA PRO A 49 -1.30 -17.71 8.14
C PRO A 49 -0.66 -16.33 8.25
N VAL A 50 0.24 -16.05 7.32
CA VAL A 50 1.26 -15.02 7.48
C VAL A 50 0.68 -13.64 7.13
N PRO A 51 1.15 -12.53 7.75
CA PRO A 51 0.69 -11.18 7.44
C PRO A 51 0.81 -10.86 5.94
N MET A 52 -0.36 -10.79 5.28
CA MET A 52 -0.55 -10.20 3.97
C MET A 52 -0.06 -8.74 4.01
N ASN A 53 0.72 -8.31 3.01
CA ASN A 53 1.04 -6.90 2.86
C ASN A 53 -0.23 -6.19 2.38
N LEU A 54 -1.06 -5.71 3.32
CA LEU A 54 -2.37 -5.12 3.04
C LEU A 54 -2.31 -3.99 2.00
N GLY A 55 -1.24 -3.20 2.00
CA GLY A 55 -1.04 -2.14 1.01
C GLY A 55 -0.81 -2.68 -0.40
N ALA A 56 0.02 -3.72 -0.54
CA ALA A 56 0.26 -4.39 -1.82
C ALA A 56 -0.94 -5.21 -2.28
N TRP A 57 -1.65 -5.86 -1.35
CA TRP A 57 -2.88 -6.60 -1.65
C TRP A 57 -4.00 -5.67 -2.12
N GLN A 58 -4.24 -4.55 -1.42
CA GLN A 58 -5.23 -3.56 -1.85
C GLN A 58 -4.86 -3.01 -3.22
N PHE A 59 -3.57 -2.72 -3.45
CA PHE A 59 -3.12 -2.24 -4.75
C PHE A 59 -3.31 -3.27 -5.87
N GLN A 60 -3.09 -4.55 -5.58
CA GLN A 60 -3.39 -5.64 -6.50
C GLN A 60 -4.88 -5.64 -6.88
N GLN A 61 -5.79 -5.48 -5.90
CA GLN A 61 -7.23 -5.37 -6.17
C GLN A 61 -7.58 -4.12 -7.02
N ASP A 62 -6.90 -3.00 -6.77
CA ASP A 62 -7.09 -1.76 -7.54
C ASP A 62 -6.66 -1.95 -9.00
N ILE A 63 -5.52 -2.61 -9.26
CA ILE A 63 -5.06 -2.96 -10.61
C ILE A 63 -6.05 -3.91 -11.29
N ASP A 64 -6.52 -4.94 -10.60
CA ASP A 64 -7.49 -5.89 -11.17
C ASP A 64 -8.77 -5.19 -11.63
N LYS A 65 -9.28 -4.27 -10.80
CA LYS A 65 -10.46 -3.47 -11.12
C LYS A 65 -10.20 -2.54 -12.31
N LEU A 66 -9.05 -1.87 -12.33
CA LEU A 66 -8.66 -0.97 -13.43
C LEU A 66 -8.57 -1.74 -14.75
N VAL A 67 -7.86 -2.88 -14.76
CA VAL A 67 -7.67 -3.73 -15.94
C VAL A 67 -9.01 -4.26 -16.45
N ARG A 68 -9.88 -4.79 -15.58
CA ARG A 68 -11.22 -5.26 -15.98
C ARG A 68 -12.08 -4.13 -16.55
N THR A 69 -11.96 -2.92 -16.01
CA THR A 69 -12.66 -1.74 -16.53
C THR A 69 -12.15 -1.38 -17.92
N MET A 70 -10.83 -1.39 -18.12
CA MET A 70 -10.20 -1.16 -19.43
C MET A 70 -10.59 -2.22 -20.46
N THR A 71 -10.60 -3.50 -20.09
CA THR A 71 -11.00 -4.59 -20.99
C THR A 71 -12.43 -4.38 -21.50
N LYS A 72 -13.37 -3.99 -20.62
CA LYS A 72 -14.73 -3.64 -21.00
C LYS A 72 -14.78 -2.39 -21.87
N ALA A 73 -14.02 -1.35 -21.52
CA ALA A 73 -13.95 -0.10 -22.28
C ALA A 73 -13.39 -0.29 -23.70
N ALA A 74 -12.47 -1.24 -23.87
CA ALA A 74 -11.91 -1.68 -25.15
C ALA A 74 -12.84 -2.64 -25.92
N ARG A 75 -14.01 -2.99 -25.37
CA ARG A 75 -14.98 -3.93 -25.95
C ARG A 75 -14.40 -5.33 -26.20
N LEU A 76 -13.46 -5.74 -25.36
CA LEU A 76 -12.90 -7.09 -25.40
C LEU A 76 -13.80 -8.04 -24.62
N HIS A 77 -13.87 -9.29 -25.08
CA HIS A 77 -14.69 -10.35 -24.49
C HIS A 77 -13.78 -11.43 -23.89
N PRO A 78 -13.16 -11.19 -22.72
CA PRO A 78 -12.23 -12.14 -22.13
C PRO A 78 -12.94 -13.40 -21.64
N HIS A 79 -12.26 -14.53 -21.72
CA HIS A 79 -12.72 -15.75 -21.08
C HIS A 79 -12.62 -15.62 -19.55
N HIS A 80 -13.52 -16.27 -18.81
CA HIS A 80 -13.59 -16.16 -17.35
C HIS A 80 -12.33 -16.66 -16.61
N ALA A 81 -11.56 -17.54 -17.26
CA ALA A 81 -10.30 -18.08 -16.72
C ALA A 81 -9.08 -17.15 -16.92
N MET A 82 -9.22 -16.04 -17.65
CA MET A 82 -8.11 -15.12 -17.90
C MET A 82 -7.76 -14.31 -16.66
N ASP A 83 -6.47 -14.30 -16.31
CA ASP A 83 -5.96 -13.51 -15.20
C ASP A 83 -5.62 -12.06 -15.63
N THR A 84 -5.21 -11.23 -14.67
CA THR A 84 -4.90 -9.81 -14.94
C THR A 84 -3.77 -9.63 -15.96
N THR A 85 -2.79 -10.55 -16.01
CA THR A 85 -1.67 -10.52 -16.96
C THR A 85 -2.16 -10.84 -18.38
N ASP A 86 -3.08 -11.80 -18.51
CA ASP A 86 -3.73 -12.14 -19.77
C ASP A 86 -4.58 -10.98 -20.29
N LEU A 87 -5.36 -10.34 -19.40
CA LEU A 87 -6.18 -9.18 -19.74
C LEU A 87 -5.32 -8.00 -20.19
N LEU A 88 -4.22 -7.71 -19.49
CA LEU A 88 -3.24 -6.70 -19.89
C LEU A 88 -2.64 -7.01 -21.26
N THR A 89 -2.35 -8.28 -21.55
CA THR A 89 -1.88 -8.71 -22.87
C THR A 89 -2.92 -8.39 -23.95
N GLY A 90 -4.19 -8.73 -23.72
CA GLY A 90 -5.28 -8.40 -24.63
C GLY A 90 -5.43 -6.90 -24.87
N ILE A 91 -5.33 -6.09 -23.82
CA ILE A 91 -5.37 -4.62 -23.90
C ILE A 91 -4.17 -4.09 -24.71
N ILE A 92 -2.96 -4.59 -24.45
CA ILE A 92 -1.73 -4.15 -25.15
C ILE A 92 -1.83 -4.38 -26.67
N HIS A 93 -2.44 -5.47 -27.11
CA HIS A 93 -2.63 -5.74 -28.55
C HIS A 93 -3.74 -4.89 -29.18
N ASN A 94 -4.66 -4.35 -28.38
CA ASN A 94 -5.87 -3.67 -28.84
C ASN A 94 -5.96 -2.21 -28.33
N GLN A 95 -4.82 -1.56 -28.08
CA GLN A 95 -4.76 -0.24 -27.45
C GLN A 95 -5.50 0.85 -28.22
N THR A 96 -5.58 0.72 -29.55
CA THR A 96 -6.29 1.66 -30.42
C THR A 96 -7.75 1.85 -30.03
N HIS A 97 -8.39 0.81 -29.48
CA HIS A 97 -9.76 0.89 -28.96
C HIS A 97 -9.89 1.79 -27.73
N LEU A 98 -8.81 1.98 -26.96
CA LEU A 98 -8.77 2.86 -25.81
C LEU A 98 -8.29 4.27 -26.20
N THR A 99 -7.26 4.38 -27.05
CA THR A 99 -6.68 5.68 -27.45
C THR A 99 -7.66 6.54 -28.25
N ASN A 100 -8.61 5.92 -28.95
CA ASN A 100 -9.60 6.64 -29.76
C ASN A 100 -10.82 7.11 -28.95
N ARG A 101 -10.88 6.82 -27.64
CA ARG A 101 -11.99 7.23 -26.79
C ARG A 101 -11.83 8.67 -26.32
N HIS A 102 -12.95 9.35 -26.11
CA HIS A 102 -12.97 10.71 -25.56
C HIS A 102 -12.37 10.80 -24.14
N ASP A 103 -12.58 9.77 -23.30
CA ASP A 103 -12.06 9.71 -21.93
C ASP A 103 -10.62 9.16 -21.83
N PHE A 104 -9.93 8.98 -22.96
CA PHE A 104 -8.55 8.48 -23.00
C PHE A 104 -7.59 9.26 -22.09
N PRO A 105 -7.61 10.61 -22.01
CA PRO A 105 -6.67 11.34 -21.14
C PRO A 105 -6.80 10.96 -19.66
N ALA A 106 -8.04 10.82 -19.16
CA ALA A 106 -8.28 10.40 -17.78
C ALA A 106 -7.87 8.94 -17.55
N LEU A 107 -8.10 8.07 -18.53
CA LEU A 107 -7.68 6.68 -18.45
C LEU A 107 -6.15 6.54 -18.45
N ALA A 108 -5.46 7.30 -19.31
CA ALA A 108 -4.01 7.30 -19.39
C ALA A 108 -3.38 7.78 -18.09
N GLU A 109 -3.96 8.79 -17.44
CA GLU A 109 -3.55 9.27 -16.12
C GLU A 109 -3.71 8.19 -15.04
N LEU A 110 -4.83 7.45 -15.02
CA LEU A 110 -5.02 6.34 -14.07
C LEU A 110 -3.97 5.23 -14.26
N VAL A 111 -3.66 4.89 -15.51
CA VAL A 111 -2.63 3.89 -15.84
C VAL A 111 -1.24 4.39 -15.46
N ASP A 112 -0.96 5.68 -15.65
CA ASP A 112 0.29 6.29 -15.23
C ASP A 112 0.48 6.28 -13.72
N GLN A 113 -0.54 6.71 -12.96
CA GLN A 113 -0.53 6.66 -11.50
C GLN A 113 -0.32 5.22 -10.99
N ALA A 114 -0.97 4.24 -11.61
CA ALA A 114 -0.76 2.84 -11.28
C ALA A 114 0.68 2.37 -11.60
N ALA A 115 1.23 2.72 -12.76
CA ALA A 115 2.60 2.34 -13.13
C ALA A 115 3.65 2.96 -12.20
N VAL A 116 3.51 4.26 -11.87
CA VAL A 116 4.39 4.94 -10.90
C VAL A 116 4.31 4.31 -9.52
N ARG A 117 3.09 3.99 -9.06
CA ARG A 117 2.88 3.32 -7.77
C ARG A 117 3.50 1.93 -7.74
N LEU A 118 3.38 1.16 -8.83
CA LEU A 118 3.98 -0.15 -8.96
C LEU A 118 5.51 -0.07 -8.90
N ASP A 119 6.11 0.86 -9.64
CA ASP A 119 7.56 1.06 -9.61
C ASP A 119 8.04 1.43 -8.21
N ARG A 120 7.42 2.41 -7.54
CA ARG A 120 7.82 2.78 -6.16
C ARG A 120 7.65 1.67 -5.14
N MET A 121 6.67 0.78 -5.35
CA MET A 121 6.41 -0.36 -4.47
C MET A 121 7.43 -1.48 -4.68
N LEU A 122 7.89 -1.71 -5.91
CA LEU A 122 8.90 -2.73 -6.23
C LEU A 122 10.33 -2.22 -6.07
N ASN A 123 10.56 -0.94 -6.36
CA ASN A 123 11.84 -0.24 -6.40
C ASN A 123 11.77 1.04 -5.53
N PRO A 124 11.61 0.91 -4.21
CA PRO A 124 11.55 2.08 -3.33
C PRO A 124 12.87 2.88 -3.40
N PRO A 125 12.82 4.22 -3.54
CA PRO A 125 14.01 5.06 -3.50
C PRO A 125 14.82 4.79 -2.22
N PRO A 126 16.15 4.58 -2.33
CA PRO A 126 16.98 4.19 -1.20
C PRO A 126 16.95 5.26 -0.10
N GLY A 127 16.96 4.84 1.16
CA GLY A 127 16.96 5.74 2.31
C GLY A 127 15.61 6.43 2.60
N THR A 128 14.56 6.18 1.81
CA THR A 128 13.23 6.77 2.03
C THR A 128 12.22 5.76 2.60
N LYS A 129 11.35 6.23 3.48
CA LYS A 129 10.22 5.47 4.04
C LYS A 129 8.91 5.98 3.49
N MET A 130 8.02 5.07 3.09
CA MET A 130 6.66 5.44 2.69
C MET A 130 5.90 5.97 3.90
N ILE A 131 5.34 7.18 3.80
CA ILE A 131 4.52 7.81 4.85
C ILE A 131 3.04 7.85 4.48
N GLY A 132 2.67 7.51 3.24
CA GLY A 132 1.28 7.35 2.83
C GLY A 132 0.97 8.03 1.51
N TRP A 133 -0.27 8.47 1.33
CA TRP A 133 -0.76 9.02 0.07
C TRP A 133 -1.04 10.51 0.18
N CYS A 134 -0.66 11.27 -0.84
CA CYS A 134 -0.98 12.69 -0.94
C CYS A 134 -2.52 12.85 -0.95
N PRO A 135 -3.10 13.62 -0.01
CA PRO A 135 -4.55 13.85 0.01
C PRO A 135 -5.09 14.59 -1.22
N GLN A 136 -4.22 15.36 -1.90
CA GLN A 136 -4.63 16.20 -3.02
C GLN A 136 -4.63 15.46 -4.36
N CYS A 137 -3.62 14.63 -4.62
CA CYS A 137 -3.43 13.98 -5.91
C CYS A 137 -3.25 12.46 -5.83
N GLY A 138 -3.29 11.86 -4.64
CA GLY A 138 -3.14 10.42 -4.46
C GLY A 138 -1.72 9.88 -4.68
N TYR A 139 -0.73 10.74 -4.91
CA TYR A 139 0.66 10.33 -5.11
C TYR A 139 1.28 9.69 -3.86
N GLU A 140 2.06 8.62 -4.00
CA GLU A 140 2.79 8.01 -2.88
C GLU A 140 3.78 9.02 -2.31
N LEU A 141 3.68 9.30 -1.01
CA LEU A 141 4.61 10.16 -0.30
C LEU A 141 5.62 9.30 0.46
N ARG A 142 6.89 9.61 0.22
CA ARG A 142 8.03 9.00 0.92
C ARG A 142 8.87 10.10 1.54
N CYS A 143 9.44 9.82 2.71
CA CYS A 143 10.33 10.73 3.41
C CYS A 143 11.69 10.09 3.63
N ASP A 144 12.74 10.88 3.41
CA ASP A 144 14.04 10.58 4.01
C ASP A 144 14.02 10.87 5.54
N PRO A 145 15.07 10.53 6.30
CA PRO A 145 15.12 10.78 7.74
C PRO A 145 15.00 12.26 8.14
N LEU A 146 15.49 13.18 7.31
CA LEU A 146 15.46 14.62 7.57
C LEU A 146 14.06 15.19 7.36
N GLU A 147 13.41 14.82 6.25
CA GLU A 147 12.01 15.17 5.97
C GLU A 147 11.08 14.61 7.06
N LEU A 148 11.30 13.37 7.48
CA LEU A 148 10.53 12.76 8.56
C LEU A 148 10.70 13.51 9.88
N ALA A 149 11.91 13.99 10.19
CA ALA A 149 12.19 14.78 11.38
C ALA A 149 11.54 16.18 11.33
N SER A 150 11.41 16.78 10.14
CA SER A 150 10.77 18.09 9.95
C SER A 150 9.26 18.06 10.24
N GLY A 151 8.62 16.90 10.08
CA GLY A 151 7.17 16.72 10.24
C GLY A 151 6.32 17.19 9.05
N TYR A 152 6.94 17.68 7.98
CA TYR A 152 6.28 18.12 6.74
C TYR A 152 6.84 17.40 5.52
N LYS A 153 6.00 17.21 4.49
CA LYS A 153 6.41 16.67 3.20
C LYS A 153 5.70 17.42 2.07
N ALA A 154 6.46 17.95 1.13
CA ALA A 154 5.93 18.42 -0.15
C ALA A 154 5.69 17.22 -1.08
N CYS A 155 4.56 17.20 -1.77
CA CYS A 155 4.30 16.16 -2.76
C CYS A 155 5.22 16.34 -3.97
N ASP A 156 5.92 15.28 -4.38
CA ASP A 156 6.81 15.35 -5.56
C ASP A 156 6.04 15.59 -6.87
N GLN A 157 4.72 15.33 -6.87
CA GLN A 157 3.85 15.47 -8.04
C GLN A 157 3.10 16.80 -8.08
N CYS A 158 2.31 17.12 -7.04
CA CYS A 158 1.49 18.34 -7.01
C CYS A 158 2.10 19.50 -6.22
N HIS A 159 3.29 19.29 -5.64
CA HIS A 159 4.04 20.27 -4.84
C HIS A 159 3.30 20.83 -3.63
N THR A 160 2.14 20.28 -3.27
CA THR A 160 1.40 20.67 -2.08
C THR A 160 2.12 20.15 -0.84
N THR A 161 2.37 21.04 0.12
CA THR A 161 3.00 20.69 1.39
C THR A 161 1.96 20.19 2.38
N HIS A 162 2.24 19.02 2.96
CA HIS A 162 1.37 18.35 3.91
C HIS A 162 2.10 18.09 5.23
N LYS A 163 1.36 18.13 6.34
CA LYS A 163 1.85 17.60 7.61
C LYS A 163 1.85 16.09 7.54
N ILE A 164 2.98 15.46 7.88
CA ILE A 164 3.14 13.99 7.86
C ILE A 164 2.08 13.32 8.75
N LYS A 165 1.75 13.95 9.88
CA LYS A 165 0.71 13.46 10.79
C LYS A 165 -0.68 13.38 10.13
N ASP A 166 -1.01 14.34 9.28
CA ASP A 166 -2.30 14.39 8.59
C ASP A 166 -2.34 13.34 7.48
N ILE A 167 -1.22 13.12 6.78
CA ILE A 167 -1.08 12.03 5.80
C ILE A 167 -1.28 10.66 6.47
N HIS A 168 -0.64 10.44 7.63
CA HIS A 168 -0.84 9.21 8.42
C HIS A 168 -2.30 9.07 8.83
N ARG A 169 -2.94 10.14 9.31
CA ARG A 169 -4.35 10.10 9.72
C ARG A 169 -5.26 9.69 8.56
N THR A 170 -5.11 10.31 7.39
CA THR A 170 -5.91 9.99 6.20
C THR A 170 -5.66 8.57 5.73
N SER A 171 -4.40 8.14 5.69
CA SER A 171 -4.02 6.78 5.28
C SER A 171 -4.59 5.74 6.24
N MET A 172 -4.55 5.99 7.55
CA MET A 172 -5.13 5.12 8.56
C MET A 172 -6.65 5.11 8.52
N ALA A 173 -7.30 6.24 8.20
CA ALA A 173 -8.74 6.29 8.01
C ALA A 173 -9.19 5.44 6.82
N MET A 174 -8.45 5.46 5.70
CA MET A 174 -8.72 4.57 4.56
C MET A 174 -8.55 3.10 4.91
N ILE A 175 -7.49 2.75 5.66
CA ILE A 175 -7.25 1.40 6.16
C ILE A 175 -8.35 0.95 7.14
N ALA A 176 -8.87 1.89 7.96
CA ALA A 176 -9.97 1.65 8.89
C ALA A 176 -11.29 1.37 8.18
N ILE A 177 -11.60 2.14 7.12
CA ILE A 177 -12.77 1.89 6.26
C ILE A 177 -12.68 0.49 5.63
N GLY A 178 -11.47 0.05 5.27
CA GLY A 178 -11.21 -1.31 4.79
C GLY A 178 -11.31 -2.41 5.86
N GLY A 179 -11.61 -2.08 7.12
CA GLY A 179 -11.78 -3.07 8.20
C GLY A 179 -10.48 -3.79 8.59
N ALA A 180 -9.32 -3.19 8.33
CA ALA A 180 -8.04 -3.83 8.58
C ALA A 180 -7.86 -4.19 10.07
N ARG A 181 -7.56 -5.47 10.30
CA ARG A 181 -7.42 -6.07 11.63
C ARG A 181 -6.28 -7.08 11.67
N GLY A 182 -5.75 -7.31 12.86
CA GLY A 182 -4.66 -8.25 13.05
C GLY A 182 -4.29 -8.44 14.51
N THR A 183 -3.37 -9.37 14.77
CA THR A 183 -2.78 -9.53 16.09
C THR A 183 -1.86 -8.35 16.41
N ALA A 184 -1.53 -8.16 17.68
CA ALA A 184 -0.58 -7.13 18.11
C ALA A 184 0.75 -7.17 17.33
N ALA A 185 1.27 -8.37 17.06
CA ALA A 185 2.50 -8.56 16.31
C ALA A 185 2.35 -8.19 14.83
N SER A 186 1.24 -8.55 14.17
CA SER A 186 1.03 -8.19 12.77
C SER A 186 0.81 -6.69 12.59
N ILE A 187 0.05 -6.06 13.50
CA ILE A 187 -0.19 -4.60 13.47
C ILE A 187 1.11 -3.82 13.71
N SER A 188 1.93 -4.23 14.68
CA SER A 188 3.24 -3.61 14.93
C SER A 188 4.14 -3.62 13.68
N ARG A 189 4.19 -4.76 12.97
CA ARG A 189 4.94 -4.87 11.72
C ARG A 189 4.31 -4.07 10.59
N LEU A 190 2.98 -4.05 10.50
CA LEU A 190 2.23 -3.30 9.48
C LEU A 190 2.52 -1.80 9.56
N LEU A 191 2.66 -1.26 10.77
CA LEU A 191 2.82 0.17 11.02
C LEU A 191 4.29 0.64 10.91
N THR A 192 5.26 -0.25 11.05
CA THR A 192 6.70 0.06 10.97
C THR A 192 7.11 0.75 9.65
N PRO A 193 6.69 0.27 8.45
CA PRO A 193 7.01 0.92 7.18
C PRO A 193 6.54 2.38 7.12
N TRP A 194 5.42 2.69 7.79
CA TRP A 194 4.82 4.03 7.89
C TRP A 194 5.53 4.93 8.90
N GLY A 195 6.67 4.50 9.45
CA GLY A 195 7.39 5.24 10.50
C GLY A 195 6.67 5.24 11.86
N ILE A 196 5.58 4.48 12.01
CA ILE A 196 4.81 4.39 13.25
C ILE A 196 5.36 3.21 14.06
N ASN A 197 6.32 3.49 14.94
CA ASN A 197 6.99 2.47 15.73
C ASN A 197 6.22 2.18 17.03
N ILE A 198 5.30 1.22 17.00
CA ILE A 198 4.57 0.72 18.17
C ILE A 198 4.97 -0.73 18.39
N LYS A 199 5.51 -1.06 19.57
CA LYS A 199 5.89 -2.44 19.90
C LYS A 199 4.64 -3.30 20.10
N ALA A 200 4.67 -4.55 19.64
CA ALA A 200 3.58 -5.51 19.85
C ALA A 200 3.16 -5.63 21.33
N ASN A 201 4.15 -5.68 22.24
CA ASN A 201 3.88 -5.74 23.68
C ASN A 201 3.10 -4.52 24.20
N THR A 202 3.33 -3.33 23.62
CA THR A 202 2.58 -2.12 23.95
C THR A 202 1.12 -2.26 23.56
N ILE A 203 0.84 -2.86 22.39
CA ILE A 203 -0.53 -3.13 21.91
C ILE A 203 -1.21 -4.15 22.82
N SER A 204 -0.54 -5.27 23.13
CA SER A 204 -1.06 -6.28 24.06
C SER A 204 -1.40 -5.70 25.42
N HIS A 205 -0.54 -4.82 25.93
CA HIS A 205 -0.75 -4.14 27.20
C HIS A 205 -1.87 -3.08 27.16
N TRP A 206 -2.12 -2.45 26.01
CA TRP A 206 -3.32 -1.63 25.82
C TRP A 206 -4.59 -2.48 25.82
N GLY A 207 -4.53 -3.68 25.22
CA GLY A 207 -5.61 -4.66 25.27
C GLY A 207 -5.93 -5.09 26.71
N SER A 208 -4.93 -5.48 27.49
CA SER A 208 -5.15 -5.91 28.89
C SER A 208 -5.66 -4.80 29.81
N ARG A 209 -5.41 -3.54 29.46
CA ARG A 209 -5.91 -2.35 30.18
C ARG A 209 -7.24 -1.81 29.63
N ASN A 210 -7.90 -2.51 28.70
CA ASN A 210 -9.13 -2.06 28.04
C ASN A 210 -9.01 -0.67 27.37
N VAL A 211 -7.80 -0.29 26.93
CA VAL A 211 -7.58 0.94 26.14
C VAL A 211 -8.00 0.72 24.70
N ILE A 212 -7.84 -0.50 24.21
CA ILE A 212 -8.34 -1.01 22.92
C ILE A 212 -9.05 -2.34 23.18
N ASN A 213 -10.10 -2.63 22.42
CA ASN A 213 -10.87 -3.87 22.58
C ASN A 213 -10.58 -4.83 21.42
N PRO A 214 -10.41 -6.13 21.68
CA PRO A 214 -10.29 -7.12 20.61
C PRO A 214 -11.63 -7.30 19.90
N VAL A 215 -11.60 -7.45 18.58
CA VAL A 215 -12.79 -7.72 17.75
C VAL A 215 -13.04 -9.21 17.53
N SER A 216 -12.00 -10.02 17.69
CA SER A 216 -12.05 -11.49 17.62
C SER A 216 -10.76 -12.08 18.19
N THR A 217 -10.63 -13.40 18.15
CA THR A 217 -9.38 -14.13 18.39
C THR A 217 -8.96 -14.87 17.13
N ASP A 218 -7.66 -15.13 16.98
CA ASP A 218 -7.15 -16.03 15.93
C ASP A 218 -7.29 -17.50 16.34
N GLU A 219 -6.87 -18.40 15.46
CA GLU A 219 -6.90 -19.87 15.67
C GLU A 219 -6.05 -20.34 16.86
N THR A 220 -5.10 -19.51 17.32
CA THR A 220 -4.24 -19.78 18.47
C THR A 220 -4.78 -19.18 19.78
N GLY A 221 -5.94 -18.52 19.72
CA GLY A 221 -6.53 -17.79 20.84
C GLY A 221 -5.92 -16.40 21.06
N SER A 222 -5.05 -15.92 20.16
CA SER A 222 -4.46 -14.59 20.27
C SER A 222 -5.48 -13.50 19.91
N PRO A 223 -5.58 -12.40 20.67
CA PRO A 223 -6.51 -11.32 20.37
C PRO A 223 -6.22 -10.61 19.04
N ILE A 224 -7.28 -10.35 18.26
CA ILE A 224 -7.27 -9.58 17.02
C ILE A 224 -7.85 -8.20 17.30
N TYR A 225 -7.13 -7.14 16.91
CA TYR A 225 -7.51 -5.75 17.09
C TYR A 225 -7.71 -5.05 15.75
N LEU A 226 -8.46 -3.94 15.76
CA LEU A 226 -8.52 -3.04 14.62
C LEU A 226 -7.25 -2.18 14.55
N VAL A 227 -6.68 -2.05 13.34
CA VAL A 227 -5.50 -1.19 13.11
C VAL A 227 -5.78 0.26 13.51
N TRP A 228 -7.02 0.72 13.28
CA TRP A 228 -7.47 2.06 13.62
C TRP A 228 -7.42 2.35 15.13
N ASP A 229 -7.90 1.43 15.97
CA ASP A 229 -7.95 1.62 17.42
C ASP A 229 -6.53 1.67 18.01
N VAL A 230 -5.64 0.81 17.50
CA VAL A 230 -4.22 0.82 17.87
C VAL A 230 -3.56 2.15 17.50
N TRP A 231 -3.83 2.66 16.30
CA TRP A 231 -3.32 3.96 15.86
C TRP A 231 -3.89 5.12 16.67
N GLN A 232 -5.18 5.10 17.03
CA GLN A 232 -5.76 6.10 17.90
C GLN A 232 -5.11 6.08 19.29
N ALA A 233 -4.92 4.90 19.88
CA ALA A 233 -4.31 4.75 21.20
C ALA A 233 -2.88 5.31 21.25
N SER A 234 -2.08 5.11 20.19
CA SER A 234 -0.73 5.66 20.09
C SER A 234 -0.72 7.19 20.02
N ASN A 235 -1.68 7.78 19.32
CA ASN A 235 -1.81 9.23 19.21
C ASN A 235 -2.40 9.90 20.47
N ARG A 236 -3.17 9.17 21.27
CA ARG A 236 -3.67 9.63 22.58
C ARG A 236 -2.55 9.66 23.61
N THR A 237 -1.72 8.61 23.66
CA THR A 237 -0.60 8.49 24.61
C THR A 237 0.56 9.44 24.30
N GLY A 238 0.77 9.82 23.04
CA GLY A 238 1.76 10.82 22.64
C GLY A 238 1.50 12.25 23.15
N ARG A 239 0.28 12.58 23.60
CA ARG A 239 -0.03 13.89 24.22
C ARG A 239 0.36 13.98 25.71
N GLY A 240 0.72 12.85 26.34
CA GLY A 240 1.05 12.78 27.77
C GLY A 240 2.54 12.93 28.11
N ARG A 241 3.45 12.84 27.13
CA ARG A 241 4.88 13.15 27.33
C ARG A 241 5.17 14.58 26.92
N LYS A 242 4.73 15.55 27.73
CA LYS A 242 5.51 16.78 27.89
C LYS A 242 6.67 16.41 28.80
N THR A 243 7.87 16.29 28.23
CA THR A 243 9.10 16.45 29.00
C THR A 243 9.05 17.84 29.62
N GLN A 244 8.79 17.87 30.92
CA GLN A 244 9.04 19.02 31.77
C GLN A 244 10.57 19.17 31.87
N PRO A 245 11.16 20.35 31.59
CA PRO A 245 12.41 20.70 32.24
C PRO A 245 12.20 20.85 33.75
#